data_AF-A0A960XB48-F1
#
_entry.id   AF-A0A960XB48-F1
#
_cell.length_a   1.000
_cell.length_b   1.000
_cell.length_c   1.000
_cell.angle_alpha   90.00
_cell.angle_beta   90.00
_cell.angle_gamma   90.00
#
_symmetry.space_group_name_H-M   'P 1'
#
loop_
_entity.id
_entity.type
_entity.pdbx_description
1 polymer ?
#
loop_
_entity_poly.entity_id
_entity_poly.type
_entity_poly.pdbx_seq_one_letter_code
_entity_poly.pdbx_strand_id
1 'polypeptide(L)'
;MIEEIEIPKHKLINWKKVGWYVLPVALLVYGLVVKFGVGKAQLEKDYVAATVSFKKWNQILDSKDKEFIQLDKLVKKHPELQSHYDASVGQGLLAALSVNEASPYIERTIKRTNRPFYADFSKATLKMSQGKYREALQDSLNLREHMLSNIQQNDHSTLFAFNLLRIAILSQRLGAKDQELLAWQELKTHGGWAGEDQMVTPSKHAGFKQLLDHFTVQETSLLDYIQAREEDLKG
;
A
#
# COMPACT_ATOMS: atom_id res chain seq x y z
N MET A 1 -13.30 -83.90 -32.35
CA MET A 1 -12.51 -82.76 -32.85
C MET A 1 -12.12 -81.96 -31.63
N ILE A 2 -10.86 -82.03 -31.21
CA ILE A 2 -10.30 -81.24 -30.11
C ILE A 2 -9.33 -80.28 -30.80
N GLU A 3 -9.66 -79.00 -30.82
CA GLU A 3 -8.75 -77.94 -31.28
C GLU A 3 -7.64 -77.77 -30.24
N GLU A 4 -6.40 -78.08 -30.62
CA GLU A 4 -5.21 -77.71 -29.85
C GLU A 4 -5.06 -76.18 -29.88
N ILE A 5 -5.29 -75.54 -28.73
CA ILE A 5 -5.01 -74.12 -28.54
C ILE A 5 -3.49 -73.97 -28.42
N GLU A 6 -2.82 -73.55 -29.49
CA GLU A 6 -1.42 -73.15 -29.45
C GLU A 6 -1.25 -71.91 -28.56
N ILE A 7 -0.73 -72.11 -27.36
CA ILE A 7 -0.37 -71.01 -26.46
C ILE A 7 0.89 -70.32 -27.03
N PRO A 8 0.84 -69.02 -27.36
CA PRO A 8 1.98 -68.32 -27.94
C PRO A 8 3.16 -68.33 -26.98
N LYS A 9 4.33 -68.77 -27.47
CA LYS A 9 5.60 -68.75 -26.73
C LYS A 9 5.87 -67.33 -26.23
N HIS A 10 5.74 -67.14 -24.92
CA HIS A 10 6.12 -65.90 -24.25
C HIS A 10 7.58 -65.58 -24.60
N LYS A 11 7.79 -64.48 -25.34
CA LYS A 11 9.14 -63.92 -25.54
C LYS A 11 9.71 -63.61 -24.15
N LEU A 12 10.72 -64.36 -23.75
CA LEU A 12 11.44 -64.13 -22.49
C LEU A 12 12.03 -62.71 -22.53
N ILE A 13 11.44 -61.82 -21.74
CA ILE A 13 11.90 -60.45 -21.59
C ILE A 13 13.34 -60.48 -21.07
N ASN A 14 14.25 -59.83 -21.79
CA ASN A 14 15.65 -59.74 -21.37
C ASN A 14 15.76 -58.70 -20.25
N TRP A 15 15.55 -59.14 -19.02
CA TRP A 15 15.56 -58.33 -17.81
C TRP A 15 16.85 -57.52 -17.62
N LYS A 16 17.99 -57.95 -18.17
CA LYS A 16 19.23 -57.18 -18.13
C LYS A 16 19.16 -55.92 -18.99
N LYS A 17 18.52 -55.99 -20.16
CA LYS A 17 18.28 -54.81 -21.01
C LYS A 17 17.25 -53.88 -20.38
N VAL A 18 16.18 -54.44 -19.81
CA VAL A 18 15.17 -53.65 -19.07
C VAL A 18 15.82 -52.88 -17.91
N GLY A 19 16.69 -53.51 -17.12
CA GLY A 19 17.41 -52.84 -16.04
C GLY A 19 18.27 -51.65 -16.50
N TRP A 20 18.95 -51.78 -17.65
CA TRP A 20 19.76 -50.69 -18.22
C TRP A 20 18.95 -49.47 -18.68
N TYR A 21 17.69 -49.65 -19.06
CA TYR A 21 16.80 -48.54 -19.42
C TYR A 21 16.03 -47.98 -18.21
N VAL A 22 15.65 -48.83 -17.26
CA VAL A 22 14.87 -48.41 -16.08
C VAL A 22 15.72 -47.60 -15.10
N LEU A 23 16.98 -47.98 -14.87
CA LEU A 23 17.87 -47.29 -13.93
C LEU A 23 18.08 -45.79 -14.25
N PRO A 24 18.45 -45.39 -15.48
CA PRO A 24 18.64 -43.97 -15.79
C PRO A 24 17.32 -43.18 -15.74
N VAL A 25 16.19 -43.79 -16.13
CA VAL A 25 14.87 -43.16 -16.01
C VAL A 25 14.48 -42.96 -14.55
N ALA A 26 14.70 -43.96 -13.69
CA ALA A 26 14.43 -43.85 -12.26
C ALA A 26 15.30 -42.79 -11.58
N LEU A 27 16.58 -42.69 -11.94
CA LEU A 27 17.48 -41.64 -11.45
C LEU A 27 17.06 -40.24 -11.94
N LEU A 28 16.62 -40.11 -13.19
CA LEU A 28 16.06 -38.87 -13.72
C LEU A 28 14.80 -38.45 -12.95
N VAL A 29 13.86 -39.37 -12.75
CA VAL A 29 12.63 -39.12 -12.00
C VAL A 29 12.95 -38.75 -10.54
N TYR A 30 13.87 -39.46 -9.90
CA TYR A 30 14.33 -39.14 -8.54
C TYR A 30 14.95 -37.74 -8.46
N GLY A 31 15.83 -37.39 -9.40
CA GLY A 31 16.44 -36.06 -9.48
C GLY A 31 15.40 -34.95 -9.67
N LEU A 32 14.37 -35.19 -10.49
CA LEU A 32 13.27 -34.25 -10.67
C LEU A 32 12.42 -34.12 -9.40
N VAL A 33 12.04 -35.23 -8.76
CA VAL A 33 11.23 -35.21 -7.53
C VAL A 33 11.96 -34.48 -6.39
N VAL A 34 13.26 -34.73 -6.20
CA VAL A 34 14.05 -34.03 -5.18
C VAL A 34 14.15 -32.54 -5.50
N LYS A 35 14.45 -32.19 -6.76
CA LYS A 35 14.59 -30.79 -7.17
C LYS A 35 13.29 -30.00 -7.04
N PHE A 36 12.15 -30.58 -7.40
CA PHE A 36 10.85 -29.92 -7.33
C PHE A 36 10.20 -30.00 -5.93
N GLY A 37 10.46 -31.07 -5.16
CA GLY A 37 9.91 -31.26 -3.82
C GLY A 37 10.57 -30.39 -2.76
N VAL A 38 11.91 -30.33 -2.74
CA VAL A 38 12.67 -29.54 -1.75
C VAL A 38 12.42 -28.04 -1.92
N GLY A 39 12.26 -27.57 -3.16
CA GLY A 39 11.97 -26.17 -3.45
C GLY A 39 10.64 -25.69 -2.87
N LYS A 40 9.57 -26.50 -2.98
CA LYS A 40 8.25 -26.17 -2.44
C LYS A 40 8.24 -26.13 -0.91
N ALA A 41 8.85 -27.12 -0.27
CA ALA A 41 8.94 -27.16 1.19
C ALA A 41 9.73 -25.95 1.75
N GLN A 42 10.81 -25.55 1.08
CA GLN A 42 11.57 -24.37 1.49
C GLN A 42 10.79 -23.07 1.28
N LEU A 43 10.01 -22.97 0.19
CA LEU A 43 9.14 -21.84 -0.07
C LEU A 43 8.11 -21.69 1.07
N GLU A 44 7.37 -22.75 1.39
CA GLU A 44 6.39 -22.72 2.49
C GLU A 44 7.01 -22.32 3.82
N LYS A 45 8.19 -22.86 4.14
CA LYS A 45 8.94 -22.49 5.35
C LYS A 45 9.30 -21.00 5.36
N ASP A 46 9.75 -20.46 4.24
CA ASP A 46 10.12 -19.05 4.12
C ASP A 46 8.90 -18.12 4.26
N TYR A 47 7.73 -18.53 3.78
CA TYR A 47 6.47 -17.79 3.95
C TYR A 47 6.03 -17.75 5.41
N VAL A 48 6.04 -18.89 6.09
CA VAL A 48 5.73 -18.98 7.52
C VAL A 48 6.72 -18.13 8.32
N ALA A 49 8.01 -18.19 7.99
CA ALA A 49 9.04 -17.37 8.63
C ALA A 49 8.80 -15.87 8.42
N ALA A 50 8.38 -15.45 7.22
CA ALA A 50 8.05 -14.05 6.93
C ALA A 50 6.87 -13.58 7.79
N THR A 51 5.80 -14.38 7.88
CA THR A 51 4.62 -14.05 8.69
C THR A 51 4.97 -13.91 10.17
N VAL A 52 5.78 -14.83 10.71
CA VAL A 52 6.23 -14.78 12.11
C VAL A 52 7.11 -13.56 12.37
N SER A 53 8.05 -13.28 11.47
CA SER A 53 8.97 -12.14 11.59
C SER A 53 8.20 -10.82 11.53
N PHE A 54 7.26 -10.68 10.58
CA PHE A 54 6.39 -9.52 10.47
C PHE A 54 5.54 -9.30 11.72
N LYS A 55 4.90 -10.36 12.24
CA LYS A 55 4.04 -10.25 13.43
C LYS A 55 4.81 -9.73 14.64
N LYS A 56 6.03 -10.22 14.86
CA LYS A 56 6.89 -9.78 15.97
C LYS A 56 7.42 -8.36 15.74
N TRP A 57 7.92 -8.08 14.54
CA TRP A 57 8.40 -6.74 14.19
C TRP A 57 7.31 -5.69 14.35
N ASN A 58 6.07 -5.97 13.95
CA ASN A 58 4.94 -5.04 14.02
C ASN A 58 4.56 -4.64 15.46
N GLN A 59 5.10 -5.31 16.49
CA GLN A 59 4.95 -4.93 17.89
C GLN A 59 6.03 -3.95 18.37
N ILE A 60 7.17 -3.87 17.68
CA ILE A 60 8.36 -3.09 18.07
C ILE A 60 8.55 -1.88 17.14
N LEU A 61 8.30 -2.07 15.84
CA LEU A 61 8.44 -1.06 14.78
C LEU A 61 9.85 -0.45 14.65
N ASP A 62 10.90 -1.22 14.96
CA ASP A 62 12.30 -0.82 14.77
C ASP A 62 12.90 -1.47 13.52
N SER A 63 13.50 -0.66 12.64
CA SER A 63 14.18 -1.12 11.41
C SER A 63 15.50 -1.82 11.67
N LYS A 64 16.07 -1.69 12.87
CA LYS A 64 17.31 -2.37 13.29
C LYS A 64 17.03 -3.69 14.01
N ASP A 65 15.77 -4.00 14.31
CA ASP A 65 15.41 -5.25 14.96
C ASP A 65 15.70 -6.46 14.06
N LYS A 66 16.10 -7.56 14.69
CA LYS A 66 16.44 -8.81 13.99
C LYS A 66 15.28 -9.36 13.17
N GLU A 67 14.04 -9.19 13.62
CA GLU A 67 12.85 -9.70 12.96
C GLU A 67 12.57 -8.87 11.69
N PHE A 68 12.86 -7.56 11.71
CA PHE A 68 12.81 -6.73 10.49
C PHE A 68 13.84 -7.17 9.46
N ILE A 69 15.11 -7.33 9.88
CA ILE A 69 16.21 -7.76 9.00
C ILE A 69 15.89 -9.12 8.37
N GLN A 70 15.32 -10.04 9.16
CA GLN A 70 14.87 -11.34 8.68
C GLN A 70 13.73 -11.21 7.67
N LEU A 71 12.72 -10.38 7.94
CA LEU A 71 11.62 -10.11 7.03
C LEU A 71 12.11 -9.51 5.70
N ASP A 72 12.92 -8.46 5.75
CA ASP A 72 13.48 -7.79 4.56
C ASP A 72 14.27 -8.78 3.69
N LYS A 73 15.10 -9.64 4.32
CA LYS A 73 15.81 -10.70 3.60
C LYS A 73 14.86 -11.67 2.90
N LEU A 74 13.77 -12.08 3.55
CA LEU A 74 12.78 -12.99 2.97
C LEU A 74 12.01 -12.34 1.82
N VAL A 75 11.60 -11.08 1.97
CA VAL A 75 10.90 -10.31 0.93
C VAL A 75 11.78 -10.03 -0.29
N LYS A 76 13.09 -9.79 -0.09
CA LYS A 76 14.07 -9.67 -1.19
C LYS A 76 14.29 -11.00 -1.92
N LYS A 77 14.29 -12.12 -1.17
CA LYS A 77 14.43 -13.46 -1.73
C LYS A 77 13.19 -13.89 -2.54
N HIS A 78 12.01 -13.48 -2.10
CA HIS A 78 10.71 -13.86 -2.67
C HIS A 78 9.90 -12.61 -3.03
N PRO A 79 10.12 -12.01 -4.23
CA PRO A 79 9.49 -10.75 -4.63
C PRO A 79 7.97 -10.76 -4.59
N GLU A 80 7.32 -11.91 -4.71
CA GLU A 80 5.87 -12.03 -4.59
C GLU A 80 5.35 -11.65 -3.19
N LEU A 81 6.19 -11.79 -2.15
CA LEU A 81 5.89 -11.34 -0.79
C LEU A 81 5.81 -9.81 -0.66
N GLN A 82 6.42 -9.05 -1.57
CA GLN A 82 6.37 -7.59 -1.56
C GLN A 82 4.93 -7.08 -1.56
N SER A 83 4.06 -7.73 -2.36
CA SER A 83 2.65 -7.35 -2.45
C SER A 83 1.88 -7.49 -1.13
N HIS A 84 2.35 -8.39 -0.26
CA HIS A 84 1.74 -8.69 1.03
C HIS A 84 2.26 -7.77 2.15
N TYR A 85 3.56 -7.45 2.14
CA TYR A 85 4.19 -6.76 3.27
C TYR A 85 4.53 -5.28 3.03
N ASP A 86 4.80 -4.85 1.79
CA ASP A 86 5.35 -3.51 1.53
C ASP A 86 4.47 -2.38 2.10
N ALA A 87 3.15 -2.49 1.97
CA ALA A 87 2.23 -1.45 2.45
C ALA A 87 2.30 -1.32 3.98
N SER A 88 2.17 -2.44 4.70
CA SER A 88 2.19 -2.45 6.17
C SER A 88 3.56 -2.14 6.74
N VAL A 89 4.64 -2.62 6.09
CA VAL A 89 6.01 -2.28 6.48
C VAL A 89 6.27 -0.80 6.31
N GLY A 90 5.92 -0.24 5.15
CA GLY A 90 6.05 1.20 4.88
C GLY A 90 5.27 2.05 5.90
N GLN A 91 4.03 1.67 6.21
CA GLN A 91 3.21 2.35 7.21
C GLN A 91 3.82 2.26 8.62
N GLY A 92 4.26 1.07 9.04
CA GLY A 92 4.89 0.87 10.35
C GLY A 92 6.17 1.69 10.51
N LEU A 93 7.01 1.73 9.48
CA LEU A 93 8.23 2.54 9.49
C LEU A 93 7.95 4.05 9.51
N LEU A 94 6.91 4.52 8.80
CA LEU A 94 6.45 5.91 8.92
C LEU A 94 5.96 6.24 10.32
N ALA A 95 5.19 5.34 10.94
CA ALA A 95 4.70 5.51 12.32
C ALA A 95 5.86 5.58 13.32
N ALA A 96 6.96 4.87 13.06
CA ALA A 96 8.20 4.94 13.82
C ALA A 96 9.14 6.09 13.39
N LEU A 97 8.65 7.07 12.61
CA LEU A 97 9.41 8.22 12.10
C LEU A 97 10.67 7.86 11.29
N SER A 98 10.76 6.62 10.80
CA SER A 98 11.86 6.09 9.98
C SER A 98 11.58 6.28 8.49
N VAL A 99 11.47 7.54 8.07
CA VAL A 99 10.97 7.94 6.74
C VAL A 99 11.85 7.41 5.60
N ASN A 100 13.17 7.42 5.78
CA ASN A 100 14.13 6.99 4.77
C ASN A 100 13.99 5.47 4.52
N GLU A 101 13.82 4.70 5.60
CA GLU A 101 13.61 3.27 5.57
C GLU A 101 12.24 2.92 5.00
N ALA A 102 11.21 3.71 5.29
CA ALA A 102 9.84 3.51 4.78
C ALA A 102 9.72 3.75 3.28
N SER A 103 10.45 4.74 2.75
CA SER A 103 10.35 5.23 1.36
C SER A 103 10.37 4.12 0.30
N PRO A 104 11.34 3.18 0.26
CA PRO A 104 11.37 2.14 -0.77
C PRO A 104 10.16 1.20 -0.75
N TYR A 105 9.56 0.93 0.41
CA TYR A 105 8.37 0.09 0.53
C TYR A 105 7.11 0.83 0.03
N ILE A 106 7.01 2.11 0.37
CA ILE A 106 5.90 2.97 -0.05
C ILE A 106 5.94 3.21 -1.55
N GLU A 107 7.12 3.51 -2.12
CA GLU A 107 7.28 3.74 -3.55
C GLU A 107 6.91 2.50 -4.37
N ARG A 108 7.35 1.31 -3.94
CA ARG A 108 6.94 0.04 -4.58
C ARG A 108 5.44 -0.18 -4.48
N THR A 109 4.85 0.12 -3.32
CA THR A 109 3.39 0.01 -3.11
C THR A 109 2.64 0.94 -4.06
N ILE A 110 3.00 2.23 -4.11
CA ILE A 110 2.39 3.23 -5.00
C ILE A 110 2.50 2.79 -6.46
N LYS A 111 3.70 2.39 -6.89
CA LYS A 111 3.97 1.93 -8.26
C LYS A 111 3.09 0.72 -8.64
N ARG A 112 2.91 -0.22 -7.72
CA ARG A 112 2.13 -1.45 -7.95
C ARG A 112 0.62 -1.20 -7.94
N THR A 113 0.11 -0.37 -7.03
CA THR A 113 -1.34 -0.16 -6.89
C THR A 113 -1.90 0.86 -7.85
N ASN A 114 -1.10 1.85 -8.26
CA ASN A 114 -1.37 2.92 -9.23
C ASN A 114 -2.87 3.23 -9.48
N ARG A 115 -3.60 3.59 -8.42
CA ARG A 115 -5.00 4.02 -8.55
C ARG A 115 -5.07 5.52 -8.85
N PRO A 116 -5.93 5.96 -9.78
CA PRO A 116 -6.13 7.38 -10.06
C PRO A 116 -6.35 8.18 -8.77
N PHE A 117 -5.77 9.38 -8.68
CA PHE A 117 -5.80 10.30 -7.55
C PHE A 117 -5.12 9.78 -6.26
N TYR A 118 -5.37 8.55 -5.84
CA TYR A 118 -4.78 7.95 -4.62
C TYR A 118 -3.25 7.80 -4.72
N ALA A 119 -2.73 7.47 -5.90
CA ALA A 119 -1.29 7.40 -6.13
C ALA A 119 -0.64 8.77 -5.94
N ASP A 120 -1.23 9.84 -6.48
CA ASP A 120 -0.68 11.20 -6.39
C ASP A 120 -0.83 11.75 -4.96
N PHE A 121 -1.96 11.48 -4.32
CA PHE A 121 -2.16 11.77 -2.90
C PHE A 121 -1.09 11.08 -2.03
N SER A 122 -0.78 9.82 -2.32
CA SER A 122 0.23 9.06 -1.57
C SER A 122 1.65 9.58 -1.81
N LYS A 123 1.99 9.98 -3.04
CA LYS A 123 3.28 10.62 -3.36
C LYS A 123 3.44 11.94 -2.59
N ALA A 124 2.38 12.76 -2.56
CA ALA A 124 2.38 14.00 -1.78
C ALA A 124 2.60 13.71 -0.29
N THR A 125 1.89 12.74 0.30
CA THR A 125 2.08 12.31 1.71
C THR A 125 3.51 11.85 1.98
N LEU A 126 4.12 11.09 1.07
CA LEU A 126 5.51 10.66 1.21
C LEU A 126 6.47 11.85 1.22
N LYS A 127 6.29 12.81 0.29
CA LYS A 127 7.07 14.06 0.26
C LYS A 127 6.91 14.88 1.54
N MET A 128 5.70 14.97 2.10
CA MET A 128 5.47 15.62 3.39
C MET A 128 6.27 14.96 4.52
N SER A 129 6.26 13.63 4.56
CA SER A 129 6.99 12.85 5.56
C SER A 129 8.50 13.06 5.42
N GLN A 130 8.99 13.25 4.19
CA GLN A 130 10.38 13.57 3.87
C GLN A 130 10.76 15.04 4.11
N GLY A 131 9.84 15.88 4.61
CA GLY A 131 10.09 17.32 4.82
C GLY A 131 10.10 18.16 3.53
N LYS A 132 9.77 17.58 2.38
CA LYS A 132 9.70 18.26 1.08
C LYS A 132 8.37 19.01 0.91
N TYR A 133 8.08 19.92 1.85
CA TYR A 133 6.75 20.55 1.96
C TYR A 133 6.35 21.35 0.71
N ARG A 134 7.29 22.05 0.07
CA ARG A 134 7.01 22.82 -1.16
C ARG A 134 6.62 21.91 -2.33
N GLU A 135 7.34 20.81 -2.52
CA GLU A 135 7.01 19.83 -3.56
C GLU A 135 5.68 19.14 -3.27
N ALA A 136 5.43 18.80 -2.00
CA ALA A 136 4.15 18.21 -1.58
C ALA A 136 2.97 19.15 -1.82
N LEU A 137 3.15 20.46 -1.59
CA LEU A 137 2.11 21.47 -1.85
C LEU A 137 1.81 21.53 -3.34
N GLN A 138 2.85 21.59 -4.18
CA GLN A 138 2.66 21.61 -5.64
C GLN A 138 1.94 20.35 -6.14
N ASP A 139 2.32 19.16 -5.68
CA ASP A 139 1.64 17.91 -6.03
C ASP A 139 0.17 17.94 -5.59
N SER A 140 -0.12 18.51 -4.42
CA SER A 140 -1.48 18.59 -3.87
C SER A 140 -2.36 19.56 -4.67
N LEU A 141 -1.80 20.70 -5.09
CA LEU A 141 -2.47 21.65 -5.98
C LEU A 141 -2.74 21.02 -7.35
N ASN A 142 -1.76 20.33 -7.93
CA ASN A 142 -1.95 19.62 -9.21
C ASN A 142 -3.05 18.54 -9.09
N LEU A 143 -3.06 17.79 -7.99
CA LEU A 143 -4.10 16.80 -7.71
C LEU A 143 -5.47 17.46 -7.59
N ARG A 144 -5.58 18.61 -6.91
CA ARG A 144 -6.83 19.37 -6.80
C ARG A 144 -7.37 19.73 -8.19
N GLU A 145 -6.54 20.34 -9.04
CA GLU A 145 -6.94 20.70 -10.41
C GLU A 145 -7.40 19.47 -11.21
N HIS A 146 -6.66 18.36 -11.08
CA HIS A 146 -6.98 17.12 -11.77
C HIS A 146 -8.29 16.49 -11.27
N MET A 147 -8.63 16.61 -9.99
CA MET A 147 -9.91 16.13 -9.45
C MET A 147 -11.07 17.03 -9.90
N LEU A 148 -10.87 18.36 -9.91
CA LEU A 148 -11.87 19.33 -10.39
C LEU A 148 -12.17 19.16 -11.88
N SER A 149 -11.19 18.83 -12.71
CA SER A 149 -11.43 18.55 -14.14
C SER A 149 -12.21 17.25 -14.39
N ASN A 150 -12.31 16.36 -13.39
CA ASN A 150 -12.91 15.02 -13.52
C ASN A 150 -14.14 14.82 -12.62
N ILE A 151 -14.83 15.91 -12.25
CA ILE A 151 -15.97 15.95 -11.30
C ILE A 151 -17.12 14.97 -11.61
N GLN A 152 -17.27 14.50 -12.86
CA GLN A 152 -18.35 13.58 -13.24
C GLN A 152 -18.25 12.20 -12.53
N GLN A 153 -17.12 11.85 -11.93
CA GLN A 153 -16.92 10.62 -11.16
C GLN A 153 -17.10 10.90 -9.65
N ASN A 154 -18.35 10.95 -9.20
CA ASN A 154 -18.81 11.34 -7.85
C ASN A 154 -18.28 10.51 -6.64
N ASP A 155 -17.23 9.69 -6.79
CA ASP A 155 -16.82 8.68 -5.80
C ASP A 155 -15.56 9.06 -5.00
N HIS A 156 -15.11 10.31 -5.07
CA HIS A 156 -13.83 10.73 -4.48
C HIS A 156 -13.92 11.93 -3.52
N SER A 157 -15.12 12.23 -3.02
CA SER A 157 -15.33 13.36 -2.10
C SER A 157 -14.44 13.31 -0.85
N THR A 158 -14.20 12.12 -0.29
CA THR A 158 -13.31 11.95 0.88
C THR A 158 -11.89 12.34 0.53
N LEU A 159 -11.35 11.79 -0.56
CA LEU A 159 -9.99 12.09 -1.00
C LEU A 159 -9.81 13.58 -1.32
N PHE A 160 -10.82 14.19 -1.93
CA PHE A 160 -10.82 15.62 -2.25
C PHE A 160 -10.77 16.47 -0.97
N ALA A 161 -11.65 16.18 0.00
CA ALA A 161 -11.69 16.88 1.29
C ALA A 161 -10.35 16.79 2.03
N PHE A 162 -9.74 15.60 2.12
CA PHE A 162 -8.42 15.44 2.73
C PHE A 162 -7.31 16.15 1.95
N ASN A 163 -7.41 16.23 0.62
CA ASN A 163 -6.43 16.97 -0.19
C ASN A 163 -6.52 18.48 0.04
N LEU A 164 -7.73 19.04 0.16
CA LEU A 164 -7.92 20.45 0.50
C LEU A 164 -7.38 20.77 1.89
N LEU A 165 -7.66 19.92 2.89
CA LEU A 165 -7.06 20.06 4.23
C LEU A 165 -5.53 20.04 4.14
N ARG A 166 -4.94 19.12 3.36
CA ARG A 166 -3.49 19.06 3.17
C ARG A 166 -2.94 20.36 2.59
N ILE A 167 -3.57 20.90 1.54
CA ILE A 167 -3.13 22.17 0.91
C ILE A 167 -3.09 23.27 1.97
N ALA A 168 -4.16 23.41 2.76
CA ALA A 168 -4.24 24.43 3.80
C ALA A 168 -3.12 24.28 4.85
N ILE A 169 -2.92 23.07 5.37
CA ILE A 169 -1.86 22.79 6.37
C ILE A 169 -0.45 22.99 5.79
N LEU A 170 -0.22 22.63 4.52
CA LEU A 170 1.08 22.85 3.87
C LEU A 170 1.34 24.33 3.61
N SER A 171 0.34 25.08 3.17
CA SER A 171 0.43 26.53 3.00
C SER A 171 0.73 27.21 4.33
N GLN A 172 0.05 26.82 5.41
CA GLN A 172 0.32 27.28 6.78
C GLN A 172 1.77 26.99 7.18
N ARG A 173 2.23 25.75 6.99
CA ARG A 173 3.60 25.33 7.32
C ARG A 173 4.67 26.12 6.56
N LEU A 174 4.36 26.57 5.35
CA LEU A 174 5.25 27.34 4.48
C LEU A 174 5.11 28.86 4.67
N GLY A 175 4.17 29.34 5.50
CA GLY A 175 3.90 30.76 5.70
C GLY A 175 3.20 31.44 4.51
N ALA A 176 2.61 30.66 3.59
CA ALA A 176 1.91 31.15 2.41
C ALA A 176 0.48 31.58 2.76
N LYS A 177 0.34 32.71 3.49
CA LYS A 177 -0.93 33.18 4.07
C LYS A 177 -2.09 33.24 3.08
N ASP A 178 -1.88 33.81 1.89
CA ASP A 178 -2.94 33.93 0.88
C ASP A 178 -3.43 32.57 0.38
N GLN A 179 -2.49 31.64 0.16
CA GLN A 179 -2.83 30.28 -0.28
C GLN A 179 -3.50 29.47 0.82
N GLU A 180 -3.10 29.68 2.08
CA GLU A 180 -3.75 29.09 3.24
C GLU A 180 -5.21 29.57 3.33
N LEU A 181 -5.44 30.87 3.25
CA LEU A 181 -6.78 31.47 3.32
C LEU A 181 -7.68 30.94 2.19
N LEU A 182 -7.17 30.91 0.96
CA LEU A 182 -7.92 30.38 -0.19
C LEU A 182 -8.27 28.90 -0.01
N ALA A 183 -7.36 28.09 0.51
CA ALA A 183 -7.60 26.67 0.74
C ALA A 183 -8.67 26.44 1.82
N TRP A 184 -8.69 27.25 2.89
CA TRP A 184 -9.74 27.20 3.92
C TRP A 184 -11.11 27.59 3.37
N GLN A 185 -11.17 28.66 2.57
CA GLN A 185 -12.40 29.09 1.91
C GLN A 185 -12.94 28.06 0.92
N GLU A 186 -12.05 27.46 0.13
CA GLU A 186 -12.37 26.38 -0.80
C GLU A 186 -12.93 25.16 -0.06
N LEU A 187 -12.27 24.73 1.03
CA LEU A 187 -12.72 23.63 1.87
C LEU A 187 -14.13 23.88 2.44
N LYS A 188 -14.41 25.08 2.96
CA LYS A 188 -15.75 25.45 3.44
C LYS A 188 -16.79 25.48 2.32
N THR A 189 -16.44 26.01 1.16
CA THR A 189 -17.34 26.10 0.01
C THR A 189 -17.79 24.72 -0.43
N HIS A 190 -16.85 23.78 -0.61
CA HIS A 190 -17.17 22.41 -1.00
C HIS A 190 -17.79 21.59 0.13
N GLY A 191 -17.45 21.91 1.39
CA GLY A 191 -18.07 21.31 2.57
C GLY A 191 -19.52 21.73 2.78
N GLY A 192 -19.96 22.84 2.20
CA GLY A 192 -21.29 23.43 2.46
C GLY A 192 -21.33 24.25 3.76
N TRP A 193 -20.19 24.82 4.17
CA TRP A 193 -20.00 25.57 5.41
C TRP A 193 -19.76 27.07 5.18
N ALA A 194 -19.99 27.57 3.96
CA ALA A 194 -19.65 28.93 3.55
C ALA A 194 -20.76 29.98 3.81
N GLY A 195 -21.70 29.73 4.73
CA GLY A 195 -22.82 30.63 5.05
C GLY A 195 -22.81 31.16 6.50
N GLU A 196 -23.42 32.34 6.72
CA GLU A 196 -23.57 32.97 8.05
C GLU A 196 -24.51 32.19 8.98
N ASP A 197 -25.48 31.45 8.42
CA ASP A 197 -26.27 30.49 9.18
C ASP A 197 -25.45 29.21 9.38
N GLN A 198 -24.77 29.11 10.52
CA GLN A 198 -24.06 27.93 11.02
C GLN A 198 -24.95 26.68 11.19
N MET A 199 -26.21 26.70 10.73
CA MET A 199 -26.96 25.48 10.48
C MET A 199 -26.34 24.76 9.29
N VAL A 200 -25.32 23.96 9.57
CA VAL A 200 -24.65 23.03 8.67
C VAL A 200 -25.73 22.36 7.82
N THR A 201 -25.92 22.83 6.59
CA THR A 201 -26.66 22.03 5.62
C THR A 201 -25.81 20.76 5.49
N PRO A 202 -26.37 19.55 5.74
CA PRO A 202 -25.58 18.34 5.67
C PRO A 202 -24.84 18.33 4.34
N SER A 203 -23.51 18.32 4.39
CA SER A 203 -22.70 18.29 3.18
C SER A 203 -23.26 17.19 2.29
N LYS A 204 -23.64 17.52 1.05
CA LYS A 204 -24.10 16.52 0.08
C LYS A 204 -23.02 15.47 -0.20
N HIS A 205 -21.79 15.72 0.24
CA HIS A 205 -20.62 14.90 0.01
C HIS A 205 -20.16 14.20 1.30
N ALA A 206 -20.35 12.88 1.36
CA ALA A 206 -20.02 12.05 2.53
C ALA A 206 -18.58 12.23 3.03
N GLY A 207 -17.64 12.52 2.13
CA GLY A 207 -16.23 12.73 2.48
C GLY A 207 -15.95 13.94 3.36
N PHE A 208 -16.69 15.04 3.18
CA PHE A 208 -16.53 16.24 4.03
C PHE A 208 -17.11 16.02 5.41
N LYS A 209 -18.18 15.23 5.51
CA LYS A 209 -18.70 14.77 6.80
C LYS A 209 -17.68 13.89 7.54
N GLN A 210 -17.08 12.93 6.85
CA GLN A 210 -16.02 12.09 7.44
C GLN A 210 -14.82 12.91 7.92
N LEU A 211 -14.46 13.97 7.18
CA LEU A 211 -13.39 14.88 7.60
C LEU A 211 -13.74 15.60 8.91
N LEU A 212 -14.97 16.11 9.05
CA LEU A 212 -15.45 16.73 10.30
C LEU A 212 -15.45 15.74 11.46
N ASP A 213 -16.00 14.54 11.25
CA ASP A 213 -16.19 13.55 12.31
C ASP A 213 -14.85 13.02 12.86
N HIS A 214 -13.78 13.05 12.07
CA HIS A 214 -12.46 12.57 12.49
C HIS A 214 -11.48 13.68 12.91
N PHE A 215 -11.74 14.93 12.57
CA PHE A 215 -10.83 16.02 12.92
C PHE A 215 -11.12 16.49 14.36
N THR A 216 -10.15 16.25 15.24
CA THR A 216 -10.12 16.84 16.58
C THR A 216 -8.69 17.27 16.89
N VAL A 217 -8.51 18.56 17.21
CA VAL A 217 -7.23 19.09 17.68
C VAL A 217 -7.47 19.78 18.99
N GLN A 218 -7.03 19.19 20.10
CA GLN A 218 -7.18 19.78 21.45
C GLN A 218 -8.64 20.16 21.78
N GLU A 219 -9.60 19.28 21.44
CA GLU A 219 -11.05 19.51 21.62
C GLU A 219 -11.65 20.59 20.70
N THR A 220 -10.83 21.24 19.86
CA THR A 220 -11.29 22.18 18.82
C THR A 220 -11.79 21.40 17.61
N SER A 221 -13.01 21.72 17.17
CA SER A 221 -13.57 21.18 15.94
C SER A 221 -12.83 21.73 14.72
N LEU A 222 -12.98 21.08 13.56
CA LEU A 222 -12.37 21.59 12.32
C LEU A 222 -12.89 22.99 11.97
N LEU A 223 -14.18 23.26 12.20
CA LEU A 223 -14.78 24.55 11.85
C LEU A 223 -14.27 25.67 12.77
N ASP A 224 -14.15 25.40 14.07
CA ASP A 224 -13.58 26.35 15.02
C ASP A 224 -12.11 26.64 14.69
N TYR A 225 -11.36 25.60 14.32
CA TYR A 225 -9.96 25.74 13.89
C TYR A 225 -9.85 26.61 12.63
N ILE A 226 -10.69 26.36 11.62
CA ILE A 226 -10.72 27.15 10.39
C ILE A 226 -11.05 28.61 10.71
N GLN A 227 -12.06 28.87 11.54
CA GLN A 227 -12.46 30.22 11.90
C GLN A 227 -11.32 30.98 12.57
N ALA A 228 -10.69 30.41 13.60
CA ALA A 228 -9.56 31.03 14.29
C ALA A 228 -8.40 31.33 13.33
N ARG A 229 -8.09 30.39 12.42
CA ARG A 229 -7.04 30.61 11.41
C ARG A 229 -7.39 31.71 10.42
N GLU A 230 -8.63 31.82 9.97
CA GLU A 230 -9.03 32.90 9.06
C GLU A 230 -8.97 34.29 9.72
N GLU A 231 -9.30 34.39 11.00
CA GLU A 231 -9.15 35.62 11.78
C GLU A 231 -7.67 36.05 11.87
N ASP A 232 -6.78 35.10 12.19
CA ASP A 232 -5.32 35.32 12.22
C ASP A 232 -4.71 35.71 10.87
N LEU A 233 -5.31 35.29 9.75
CA LEU A 233 -4.81 35.56 8.40
C LEU A 233 -5.28 36.91 7.86
N LYS A 234 -6.40 37.43 8.37
CA LYS A 234 -6.97 38.73 8.00
C LYS A 234 -6.44 39.88 8.86
N GLY A 235 -5.95 39.58 10.07
CA GLY A 235 -5.23 40.52 10.95
C GLY A 235 -3.78 40.73 10.54
#